data_AF-A0A1S8TT04-F1
#
_entry.id   AF-A0A1S8TT04-F1
#
_cell.length_a   1.000
_cell.length_b   1.000
_cell.length_c   1.000
_cell.angle_alpha   90.00
_cell.angle_beta   90.00
_cell.angle_gamma   90.00
#
_symmetry.space_group_name_H-M   'P 1'
#
loop_
_entity.id
_entity.type
_entity.pdbx_description
1 polymer ?
#
loop_
_entity_poly.entity_id
_entity_poly.type
_entity_poly.pdbx_seq_one_letter_code
_entity_poly.pdbx_strand_id
1 'polypeptide(L)' 'MIEEGIIDRIDFNKKPLHVEYKLSTLGGSLKPVIETIKQWGHLYKEQV' A
#
# COMPACT_ATOMS: atom_id res chain seq x y z
N MET A 1 -2.55 -2.64 -9.74
CA MET A 1 -2.74 -2.59 -8.26
C MET A 1 -4.20 -2.75 -7.85
N ILE A 2 -5.15 -2.04 -8.48
CA ILE A 2 -6.59 -2.29 -8.24
C ILE A 2 -6.99 -3.64 -8.86
N GLU A 3 -6.64 -3.87 -10.13
CA GLU A 3 -6.91 -5.14 -10.83
C GLU A 3 -6.20 -6.33 -10.16
N GLU A 4 -5.02 -6.09 -9.60
CA GLU A 4 -4.25 -7.06 -8.80
C GLU A 4 -4.83 -7.31 -7.40
N GLY A 5 -5.93 -6.63 -7.02
CA GLY A 5 -6.57 -6.78 -5.73
C GLY A 5 -5.75 -6.25 -4.55
N ILE A 6 -4.79 -5.36 -4.76
CA ILE A 6 -3.94 -4.74 -3.71
C ILE A 6 -4.60 -3.47 -3.14
N ILE A 7 -5.34 -2.74 -3.97
CA ILE A 7 -5.98 -1.47 -3.61
C ILE A 7 -7.48 -1.57 -3.92
N ASP A 8 -8.30 -1.23 -2.93
CA ASP A 8 -9.73 -1.03 -3.15
C ASP A 8 -9.99 0.45 -3.46
N ARG A 9 -10.74 0.69 -4.55
CA ARG A 9 -11.22 2.02 -4.94
C ARG A 9 -12.64 2.22 -4.45
N ILE A 10 -12.92 3.37 -3.84
CA ILE A 10 -14.25 3.75 -3.34
C ILE A 10 -14.67 5.06 -4.01
N ASP A 11 -15.70 5.00 -4.84
CA ASP A 11 -16.25 6.18 -5.51
C ASP A 11 -17.33 6.84 -4.64
N PHE A 12 -17.06 8.06 -4.17
CA PHE A 12 -18.02 8.84 -3.41
C PHE A 12 -18.76 9.81 -4.33
N ASN A 13 -19.89 9.34 -4.87
CA ASN A 13 -20.78 10.10 -5.76
C ASN A 13 -21.65 11.16 -5.05
N LYS A 14 -21.12 11.80 -3.99
CA LYS A 14 -21.76 12.91 -3.26
C LYS A 14 -20.96 14.20 -3.51
N LYS A 15 -21.54 15.38 -3.28
CA LYS A 15 -20.76 16.64 -3.33
C LYS A 15 -19.96 16.82 -2.03
N PRO A 16 -18.66 17.14 -2.08
CA PRO A 16 -17.81 17.21 -3.27
C PRO A 16 -17.53 15.81 -3.84
N LEU A 17 -17.58 15.67 -5.16
CA LEU A 17 -17.32 14.40 -5.85
C LEU A 17 -15.86 14.02 -5.65
N HIS A 18 -15.59 12.85 -5.09
CA HIS A 18 -14.21 12.38 -4.85
C HIS A 18 -14.13 10.86 -4.87
N VAL A 19 -12.89 10.38 -4.89
CA VAL A 19 -12.54 8.96 -4.86
C VAL A 19 -11.56 8.75 -3.72
N GLU A 20 -11.76 7.71 -2.93
CA GLU A 20 -10.81 7.27 -1.91
C GLU A 20 -10.20 5.93 -2.30
N TYR A 21 -8.97 5.72 -1.85
CA TYR A 21 -8.22 4.48 -2.04
C TYR A 21 -7.81 3.93 -0.69
N LYS A 22 -8.01 2.63 -0.48
CA LYS A 22 -7.53 1.92 0.70
C LYS A 22 -6.78 0.67 0.30
N LEU A 23 -5.88 0.20 1.15
CA LEU A 23 -5.32 -1.14 0.99
C LEU A 23 -6.44 -2.17 1.15
N SER A 24 -6.51 -3.12 0.23
CA SER A 24 -7.33 -4.30 0.40
C SER A 24 -6.77 -5.19 1.51
N THR A 25 -7.48 -6.25 1.90
CA THR A 25 -6.94 -7.26 2.82
C THR A 25 -5.64 -7.88 2.29
N LEU A 26 -5.59 -8.18 0.99
CA LEU A 26 -4.38 -8.69 0.34
C LEU A 26 -3.25 -7.64 0.36
N GLY A 27 -3.53 -6.40 -0.01
CA GLY A 27 -2.54 -5.32 0.06
C GLY A 27 -2.03 -5.06 1.48
N GLY A 28 -2.89 -5.18 2.48
CA GLY A 28 -2.51 -5.11 3.89
C GLY A 28 -1.57 -6.24 4.31
N SER A 29 -1.77 -7.45 3.80
CA SER A 29 -0.91 -8.61 4.10
C SER A 29 0.53 -8.47 3.58
N LEU A 30 0.76 -7.59 2.60
CA LEU A 30 2.11 -7.32 2.06
C LEU A 30 2.95 -6.39 2.95
N LYS A 31 2.32 -5.69 3.90
CA LYS A 31 2.99 -4.75 4.81
C LYS A 31 4.25 -5.33 5.49
N PRO A 32 4.21 -6.51 6.13
CA PRO A 32 5.41 -7.07 6.77
C PRO A 32 6.57 -7.31 5.78
N VAL A 33 6.28 -7.73 4.55
CA VAL A 33 7.31 -7.95 3.51
C VAL A 33 7.98 -6.64 3.12
N ILE A 34 7.18 -5.60 2.91
CA ILE A 34 7.68 -4.25 2.58
C ILE A 34 8.53 -3.71 3.74
N GLU A 35 8.11 -3.93 4.99
CA GLU A 35 8.86 -3.54 6.18
C GLU A 35 10.20 -4.27 6.28
N THR A 36 10.25 -5.57 6.00
CA THR A 36 11.51 -6.33 5.96
C THR A 36 12.47 -5.80 4.89
N ILE A 37 11.97 -5.53 3.68
CA ILE A 37 12.80 -4.98 2.59
C ILE A 37 13.34 -3.60 2.98
N LYS A 38 12.51 -2.76 3.60
CA LYS A 38 12.93 -1.45 4.12
C LYS A 38 14.03 -1.61 5.17
N GLN A 39 13.86 -2.50 6.14
CA GLN A 39 14.87 -2.76 7.18
C GLN A 39 16.19 -3.21 6.57
N TRP A 40 16.15 -4.16 5.63
CA TRP A 40 17.34 -4.59 4.91
C TRP A 40 18.05 -3.42 4.20
N GLY A 41 17.28 -2.56 3.53
CA GLY A 41 17.83 -1.39 2.86
C GLY A 41 18.52 -0.40 3.80
N HIS A 42 18.00 -0.25 5.04
CA HIS A 42 18.65 0.56 6.07
C HIS A 42 19.96 -0.08 6.54
N LEU A 43 19.95 -1.39 6.85
CA LEU A 43 21.15 -2.11 7.26
C LEU A 43 22.27 -2.03 6.22
N TYR A 44 21.92 -2.19 4.94
CA TYR A 44 22.90 -2.06 3.87
C TYR A 44 23.49 -0.65 3.79
N LYS A 45 22.65 0.39 3.92
CA LYS A 45 23.10 1.79 3.90
C LYS A 45 24.04 2.13 5.06
N GLU A 46 23.84 1.52 6.22
CA GLU A 46 24.70 1.73 7.40
C GLU A 46 26.07 1.03 7.27
N GLN A 47 26.19 0.06 6.37
CA GLN A 47 27.43 -0.69 6.11
C GLN A 47 28.33 -0.03 5.04
N VAL A 48 27.83 0.97 4.31
CA VAL A 48 28.54 1.67 3.22
C VAL A 48 29.05 3.03 3.65
#